data_AF-F9X4W1-F1
#
_entry.id   AF-F9X4W1-F1
#
_cell.length_a   1.000
_cell.length_b   1.000
_cell.length_c   1.000
_cell.angle_alpha   90.00
_cell.angle_beta   90.00
_cell.angle_gamma   90.00
#
_symmetry.space_group_name_H-M   'P 1'
#
loop_
_entity.id
_entity.type
_entity.pdbx_description
1 polymer ?
#
loop_
_entity_poly.entity_id
_entity_poly.type
_entity_poly.pdbx_seq_one_letter_code
_entity_poly.pdbx_strand_id
1 'polypeptide(L)'
;MAMMFFLISAMLHLGHASALPHLHSRQATFERPAQAPYAFNDTVEYVKQVVAATVAAEQDLIQDILKCVDITNATFENTILPYLQFDSVRNAQLQPFYVYDDASDIGGIASDIDANATSETTKTFTNADYFLLVDHIYQANLDDKSALSEENQLMLVSFWNAFASSGLNIPAGTQRD
;
A
#
# COMPACT_ATOMS: atom_id res chain seq x y z
N MET A 1 -2.30 16.63 -53.81
CA MET A 1 -3.57 16.64 -53.04
C MET A 1 -3.43 15.54 -52.01
N ALA A 2 -3.11 15.89 -50.75
CA ALA A 2 -4.07 16.16 -49.67
C ALA A 2 -4.58 14.83 -49.06
N MET A 3 -4.63 14.57 -47.75
CA MET A 3 -4.34 15.31 -46.53
C MET A 3 -4.39 14.29 -45.36
N MET A 4 -3.67 14.58 -44.30
CA MET A 4 -3.69 13.96 -42.96
C MET A 4 -5.09 13.97 -42.32
N PHE A 5 -5.45 12.98 -41.47
CA PHE A 5 -6.05 13.17 -40.13
C PHE A 5 -6.37 11.84 -39.41
N PHE A 6 -5.94 11.77 -38.15
CA PHE A 6 -6.31 10.82 -37.08
C PHE A 6 -7.83 10.72 -36.86
N LEU A 7 -8.30 9.59 -36.32
CA LEU A 7 -9.28 9.60 -35.22
C LEU A 7 -9.37 8.24 -34.50
N ILE A 8 -9.07 8.32 -33.21
CA ILE A 8 -9.21 7.34 -32.14
C ILE A 8 -10.70 7.07 -31.90
N SER A 9 -11.08 5.83 -31.63
CA SER A 9 -12.39 5.53 -31.02
C SER A 9 -12.23 4.45 -29.96
N ALA A 10 -11.92 4.91 -28.75
CA ALA A 10 -12.21 4.20 -27.52
C ALA A 10 -13.72 4.31 -27.29
N MET A 11 -14.47 3.22 -27.49
CA MET A 11 -15.84 3.13 -26.98
C MET A 11 -15.80 2.50 -25.60
N LEU A 12 -16.01 3.36 -24.59
CA LEU A 12 -16.55 2.99 -23.31
C LEU A 12 -17.82 2.14 -23.52
N HIS A 13 -17.78 0.90 -23.08
CA HIS A 13 -18.97 0.09 -22.84
C HIS A 13 -18.72 -0.76 -21.61
N LEU A 14 -19.01 -0.20 -20.43
CA LEU A 14 -19.32 -0.95 -19.21
C LEU A 14 -20.06 0.01 -18.27
N GLY A 15 -21.32 0.23 -18.62
CA GLY A 15 -22.24 1.09 -17.88
C GLY A 15 -23.69 0.68 -18.11
N HIS A 16 -23.98 -0.62 -18.11
CA HIS A 16 -25.34 -1.15 -18.07
C HIS A 16 -25.35 -2.45 -17.26
N ALA A 17 -25.20 -2.35 -15.94
CA ALA A 17 -25.70 -3.39 -15.06
C ALA A 17 -27.22 -3.26 -15.01
N SER A 18 -27.91 -4.13 -15.72
CA SER A 18 -29.36 -4.28 -15.64
C SER A 18 -29.72 -4.59 -14.19
N ALA A 19 -30.49 -3.71 -13.55
CA ALA A 19 -30.95 -3.90 -12.18
C ALA A 19 -31.79 -5.18 -12.07
N LEU A 20 -31.29 -6.16 -11.33
CA LEU A 20 -32.14 -7.21 -10.77
C LEU A 20 -32.92 -6.58 -9.61
N PRO A 21 -34.26 -6.71 -9.55
CA PRO A 21 -35.01 -6.19 -8.42
C PRO A 21 -34.77 -7.11 -7.21
N HIS A 22 -35.04 -6.61 -6.01
CA HIS A 22 -34.99 -7.34 -4.72
C HIS A 22 -33.61 -7.73 -4.17
N LEU A 23 -32.77 -6.74 -3.90
CA LEU A 23 -31.93 -6.72 -2.69
C LEU A 23 -31.94 -5.26 -2.19
N HIS A 24 -32.45 -5.03 -0.98
CA HIS A 24 -32.29 -3.76 -0.29
C HIS A 24 -30.81 -3.59 0.07
N SER A 25 -29.96 -3.26 -0.90
CA SER A 25 -28.58 -2.89 -0.64
C SER A 25 -28.57 -1.44 -0.21
N ARG A 26 -28.11 -1.19 1.00
CA ARG A 26 -27.56 0.10 1.42
C ARG A 26 -26.36 0.37 0.50
N GLN A 27 -26.61 0.90 -0.70
CA GLN A 27 -25.56 1.44 -1.56
C GLN A 27 -25.03 2.65 -0.81
N ALA A 28 -23.95 2.46 -0.07
CA ALA A 28 -23.10 3.58 0.25
C ALA A 28 -22.71 4.22 -1.08
N THR A 29 -23.09 5.47 -1.27
CA THR A 29 -22.71 6.31 -2.41
C THR A 29 -21.22 6.63 -2.28
N PHE A 30 -20.37 5.62 -2.43
CA PHE A 30 -18.94 5.80 -2.56
C PHE A 30 -18.67 6.18 -4.02
N GLU A 31 -18.74 7.48 -4.33
CA GLU A 31 -18.10 7.97 -5.55
C GLU A 31 -16.61 7.69 -5.41
N ARG A 32 -16.10 6.76 -6.22
CA ARG A 32 -14.67 6.52 -6.32
C ARG A 32 -14.02 7.83 -6.79
N PRO A 33 -12.96 8.31 -6.14
CA PRO A 33 -12.22 9.47 -6.64
C PRO A 33 -11.89 9.27 -8.11
N ALA A 34 -12.06 10.32 -8.93
CA ALA A 34 -11.73 10.23 -10.34
C ALA A 34 -10.26 9.85 -10.51
N GLN A 35 -9.99 8.69 -11.13
CA GLN A 35 -8.65 8.24 -11.48
C GLN A 35 -8.53 8.20 -13.00
N ALA A 36 -7.49 8.85 -13.54
CA ALA A 36 -7.20 8.78 -14.96
C ALA A 36 -6.82 7.34 -15.33
N PRO A 37 -7.22 6.84 -16.52
CA PRO A 37 -6.74 5.56 -17.02
C PRO A 37 -5.21 5.54 -17.12
N TYR A 38 -4.60 4.42 -16.76
CA TYR A 38 -3.17 4.23 -16.91
C TYR A 38 -2.79 4.05 -18.39
N ALA A 39 -1.75 4.74 -18.86
CA ALA A 39 -1.44 4.85 -20.28
C ALA A 39 -0.60 3.68 -20.85
N PHE A 40 0.00 2.84 -19.99
CA PHE A 40 0.82 1.67 -20.36
C PHE A 40 1.86 1.95 -21.45
N ASN A 41 2.64 3.02 -21.25
CA ASN A 41 3.67 3.49 -22.18
C ASN A 41 4.99 3.82 -21.47
N ASP A 42 5.23 3.19 -20.32
CA ASP A 42 6.40 3.39 -19.48
C ASP A 42 7.65 2.81 -20.15
N THR A 43 8.82 3.32 -19.74
CA THR A 43 10.12 2.74 -20.12
C THR A 43 10.74 2.01 -18.93
N VAL A 44 11.67 1.09 -19.20
CA VAL A 44 12.44 0.39 -18.15
C VAL A 44 13.12 1.37 -17.19
N GLU A 45 13.69 2.46 -17.71
CA GLU A 45 14.34 3.49 -16.90
C GLU A 45 13.36 4.19 -15.96
N TYR A 46 12.17 4.53 -16.47
CA TYR A 46 11.14 5.15 -15.64
C TYR A 46 10.66 4.21 -14.54
N VAL A 47 10.41 2.94 -14.87
CA VAL A 47 10.01 1.92 -13.89
C VAL A 47 11.06 1.77 -12.78
N LYS A 48 12.34 1.66 -13.14
CA LYS A 48 13.44 1.61 -12.17
C LYS A 48 13.51 2.86 -11.29
N GLN A 49 13.29 4.04 -11.86
CA GLN A 49 13.25 5.29 -11.11
C GLN A 49 12.08 5.31 -10.11
N VAL A 50 10.89 4.87 -10.51
CA VAL A 50 9.72 4.81 -9.62
C VAL A 50 9.98 3.84 -8.46
N VAL A 51 10.52 2.65 -8.73
CA VAL A 51 10.85 1.66 -7.69
C VAL A 51 11.91 2.20 -6.72
N ALA A 52 12.96 2.83 -7.22
CA ALA A 52 13.98 3.43 -6.35
C ALA A 52 13.38 4.55 -5.47
N ALA A 53 12.48 5.36 -6.04
CA ALA A 53 11.82 6.44 -5.31
C ALA A 53 10.86 5.91 -4.24
N THR A 54 10.11 4.83 -4.50
CA THR A 54 9.21 4.24 -3.49
C THR A 54 9.98 3.59 -2.35
N VAL A 55 11.10 2.92 -2.63
CA VAL A 55 11.99 2.37 -1.59
C VAL A 55 12.56 3.48 -0.71
N ALA A 56 13.07 4.56 -1.30
CA ALA A 56 13.59 5.69 -0.53
C ALA A 56 12.49 6.37 0.31
N ALA A 57 11.29 6.54 -0.25
CA ALA A 57 10.16 7.12 0.47
C ALA A 57 9.69 6.25 1.66
N GLU A 58 9.72 4.92 1.55
CA GLU A 58 9.43 4.04 2.68
C GLU A 58 10.48 4.20 3.80
N GLN A 59 11.76 4.24 3.44
CA GLN A 59 12.85 4.43 4.40
C GLN A 59 12.72 5.76 5.14
N ASP A 60 12.52 6.85 4.41
CA ASP A 60 12.37 8.20 4.98
C ASP A 60 11.15 8.25 5.89
N LEU A 61 10.01 7.67 5.48
CA LEU A 61 8.80 7.63 6.29
C LEU A 61 9.02 6.91 7.63
N ILE A 62 9.62 5.72 7.61
CA ILE A 62 9.87 4.96 8.84
C ILE A 62 10.86 5.71 9.75
N GLN A 63 11.90 6.33 9.19
CA GLN A 63 12.81 7.18 9.96
C GLN A 63 12.10 8.38 10.58
N ASP A 64 11.22 9.05 9.84
CA ASP A 64 10.46 10.21 10.33
C ASP A 64 9.49 9.83 11.45
N ILE A 65 8.79 8.69 11.33
CA ILE A 65 7.95 8.15 12.40
C ILE A 65 8.79 7.90 13.64
N LEU A 66 9.89 7.14 13.53
CA LEU A 66 10.72 6.77 14.67
C LEU A 66 11.45 7.95 15.31
N LYS A 67 11.63 9.05 14.58
CA LYS A 67 12.22 10.28 15.09
C LYS A 67 11.22 11.15 15.87
N CYS A 68 9.94 11.10 15.51
CA CYS A 68 8.92 12.01 16.02
C CYS A 68 7.95 11.35 17.01
N VAL A 69 7.86 10.03 17.00
CA VAL A 69 6.92 9.24 17.80
C VAL A 69 7.69 8.37 18.78
N ASP A 70 7.23 8.37 20.03
CA ASP A 70 7.65 7.48 21.09
C ASP A 70 6.44 6.82 21.76
N ILE A 71 6.70 5.94 22.73
CA ILE A 71 5.65 5.18 23.41
C ILE A 71 4.60 6.04 24.10
N THR A 72 4.93 7.28 24.47
CA THR A 72 4.06 8.18 25.24
C THR A 72 3.09 8.97 24.35
N ASN A 73 3.39 9.06 23.05
CA ASN A 73 2.59 9.83 22.09
C ASN A 73 2.15 9.02 20.86
N ALA A 74 2.45 7.71 20.80
CA ALA A 74 2.05 6.84 19.72
C ALA A 74 0.52 6.71 19.63
N THR A 75 -0.03 7.02 18.45
CA THR A 75 -1.44 6.83 18.10
C THR A 75 -1.56 6.17 16.74
N PHE A 76 -2.75 5.68 16.41
CA PHE A 76 -3.02 5.13 15.07
C PHE A 76 -2.69 6.16 13.97
N GLU A 77 -3.06 7.43 14.18
CA GLU A 77 -2.95 8.53 13.21
C GLU A 77 -1.52 8.96 12.92
N ASN A 78 -0.61 8.91 13.89
CA ASN A 78 0.77 9.36 13.71
C ASN A 78 1.77 8.19 13.51
N THR A 79 1.36 6.95 13.82
CA THR A 79 2.24 5.78 13.76
C THR A 79 1.88 4.83 12.62
N ILE A 80 0.60 4.55 12.40
CA ILE A 80 0.13 3.49 11.48
C ILE A 80 -0.44 4.09 10.20
N LEU A 81 -1.34 5.08 10.34
CA LEU A 81 -2.01 5.72 9.22
C LEU A 81 -1.04 6.30 8.17
N PRO A 82 0.10 6.93 8.52
CA PRO A 82 1.03 7.45 7.52
C PRO A 82 1.59 6.33 6.63
N TYR A 83 1.89 5.15 7.21
CA TYR A 83 2.32 4.00 6.45
C TYR A 83 1.21 3.45 5.55
N LEU A 84 -0.02 3.34 6.05
CA LEU A 84 -1.15 2.87 5.24
C LEU A 84 -1.42 3.80 4.03
N GLN A 85 -1.29 5.11 4.24
CA GLN A 85 -1.42 6.09 3.16
C GLN A 85 -0.27 5.97 2.15
N PHE A 86 0.96 5.81 2.62
CA PHE A 86 2.11 5.54 1.78
C PHE A 86 1.91 4.27 0.95
N ASP A 87 1.53 3.16 1.57
CA ASP A 87 1.34 1.87 0.89
C ASP A 87 0.22 1.94 -0.15
N SER A 88 -0.85 2.71 0.11
CA SER A 88 -1.88 2.98 -0.88
C SER A 88 -1.33 3.68 -2.13
N VAL A 89 -0.49 4.72 -1.94
CA VAL A 89 0.16 5.45 -3.04
C VAL A 89 1.16 4.57 -3.77
N ARG A 90 2.01 3.85 -3.03
CA ARG A 90 2.99 2.90 -3.57
C ARG A 90 2.31 1.84 -4.42
N ASN A 91 1.24 1.23 -3.92
CA ASN A 91 0.47 0.23 -4.69
C ASN A 91 -0.13 0.84 -5.95
N ALA A 92 -0.70 2.04 -5.89
CA ALA A 92 -1.21 2.71 -7.09
C ALA A 92 -0.12 2.98 -8.15
N GLN A 93 1.13 3.19 -7.73
CA GLN A 93 2.27 3.41 -8.61
C GLN A 93 2.85 2.11 -9.18
N LEU A 94 2.98 1.07 -8.36
CA LEU A 94 3.69 -0.16 -8.73
C LEU A 94 2.79 -1.22 -9.36
N GLN A 95 1.53 -1.32 -8.95
CA GLN A 95 0.60 -2.35 -9.46
C GLN A 95 0.46 -2.37 -10.99
N PRO A 96 0.41 -1.22 -11.71
CA PRO A 96 0.37 -1.24 -13.17
C PRO A 96 1.56 -1.92 -13.82
N PHE A 97 2.74 -1.93 -13.19
CA PHE A 97 3.95 -2.54 -13.75
C PHE A 97 3.85 -4.06 -13.86
N TYR A 98 3.05 -4.70 -12.98
CA TYR A 98 2.81 -6.14 -13.00
C TYR A 98 1.82 -6.60 -14.10
N VAL A 99 1.26 -5.66 -14.87
CA VAL A 99 0.34 -5.95 -15.98
C VAL A 99 1.06 -6.00 -17.33
N TYR A 100 2.31 -5.54 -17.40
CA TYR A 100 3.12 -5.69 -18.60
C TYR A 100 3.33 -7.17 -18.93
N ASP A 101 3.29 -7.50 -20.22
CA ASP A 101 3.55 -8.86 -20.70
C ASP A 101 4.96 -9.30 -20.32
N ASP A 102 5.13 -10.57 -19.93
CA ASP A 102 6.41 -11.14 -19.52
C ASP A 102 7.47 -11.05 -20.64
N ALA A 103 7.03 -11.02 -21.90
CA ALA A 103 7.89 -10.87 -23.07
C ALA A 103 8.33 -9.41 -23.35
N SER A 104 7.81 -8.43 -22.61
CA SER A 104 8.22 -7.02 -22.72
C SER A 104 9.50 -6.73 -21.93
N ASP A 105 10.20 -5.65 -22.28
CA ASP A 105 11.40 -5.22 -21.54
C ASP A 105 11.10 -4.92 -20.06
N ILE A 106 9.86 -4.47 -19.75
CA ILE A 106 9.40 -4.25 -18.38
C ILE A 106 9.09 -5.59 -17.68
N GLY A 107 8.46 -6.53 -18.37
CA GLY A 107 8.26 -7.90 -17.87
C GLY A 107 9.60 -8.57 -17.52
N GLY A 108 10.62 -8.35 -18.34
CA GLY A 108 11.99 -8.84 -18.11
C GLY A 108 12.67 -8.31 -16.85
N ILE A 109 12.21 -7.19 -16.27
CA ILE A 109 12.72 -6.65 -15.00
C ILE A 109 11.74 -6.81 -13.82
N ALA A 110 10.59 -7.46 -14.02
CA ALA A 110 9.55 -7.60 -12.99
C ALA A 110 10.07 -8.25 -11.70
N SER A 111 10.95 -9.25 -11.83
CA SER A 111 11.58 -9.90 -10.67
C SER A 111 12.48 -8.98 -9.86
N ASP A 112 13.23 -8.07 -10.50
CA ASP A 112 14.07 -7.08 -9.82
C ASP A 112 13.23 -6.00 -9.11
N ILE A 113 12.12 -5.59 -9.74
CA ILE A 113 11.13 -4.68 -9.14
C ILE A 113 10.59 -5.29 -7.85
N ASP A 114 10.12 -6.53 -7.94
CA ASP A 114 9.49 -7.25 -6.84
C ASP A 114 10.47 -7.51 -5.70
N ALA A 115 11.71 -7.92 -6.02
CA ALA A 115 12.74 -8.16 -5.03
C ALA A 115 13.10 -6.90 -4.23
N ASN A 116 13.27 -5.75 -4.90
CA ASN A 116 13.60 -4.49 -4.22
C ASN A 116 12.44 -4.01 -3.34
N ALA A 117 11.22 -4.02 -3.89
CA ALA A 117 10.02 -3.58 -3.19
C ALA A 117 9.72 -4.49 -1.98
N THR A 118 9.85 -5.80 -2.13
CA THR A 118 9.66 -6.79 -1.05
C THR A 118 10.75 -6.69 0.00
N SER A 119 12.01 -6.45 -0.39
CA SER A 119 13.12 -6.31 0.55
C SER A 119 12.91 -5.13 1.50
N GLU A 120 12.45 -3.98 0.99
CA GLU A 120 12.22 -2.81 1.85
C GLU A 120 11.02 -3.00 2.77
N THR A 121 9.92 -3.51 2.25
CA THR A 121 8.74 -3.87 3.07
C THR A 121 9.11 -4.90 4.15
N THR A 122 9.98 -5.85 3.85
CA THR A 122 10.50 -6.79 4.86
C THR A 122 11.27 -6.08 5.96
N LYS A 123 12.13 -5.10 5.64
CA LYS A 123 12.84 -4.32 6.66
C LYS A 123 11.87 -3.55 7.55
N THR A 124 10.85 -2.93 6.98
CA THR A 124 9.78 -2.28 7.74
C THR A 124 9.16 -3.26 8.74
N PHE A 125 8.65 -4.40 8.28
CA PHE A 125 7.92 -5.36 9.13
C PHE A 125 8.83 -6.29 9.96
N THR A 126 10.14 -6.06 9.93
CA THR A 126 11.13 -6.66 10.83
C THR A 126 11.78 -5.62 11.75
N ASN A 127 11.40 -4.34 11.64
CA ASN A 127 11.90 -3.26 12.48
C ASN A 127 11.29 -3.35 13.89
N ALA A 128 12.12 -3.71 14.87
CA ALA A 128 11.70 -3.89 16.25
C ALA A 128 11.22 -2.59 16.92
N ASP A 129 11.88 -1.46 16.65
CA ASP A 129 11.50 -0.17 17.24
C ASP A 129 10.13 0.27 16.73
N TYR A 130 9.87 0.07 15.44
CA TYR A 130 8.56 0.38 14.88
C TYR A 130 7.48 -0.56 15.42
N PHE A 131 7.81 -1.84 15.55
CA PHE A 131 6.92 -2.81 16.18
C PHE A 131 6.55 -2.44 17.62
N LEU A 132 7.47 -1.91 18.43
CA LEU A 132 7.17 -1.49 19.80
C LEU A 132 6.08 -0.42 19.86
N LEU A 133 6.12 0.55 18.93
CA LEU A 133 5.07 1.58 18.83
C LEU A 133 3.73 0.97 18.40
N VAL A 134 3.74 0.09 17.39
CA VAL A 134 2.53 -0.57 16.88
C VAL A 134 1.92 -1.51 17.93
N ASP A 135 2.74 -2.30 18.63
CA ASP A 135 2.31 -3.19 19.71
C ASP A 135 1.70 -2.39 20.85
N HIS A 136 2.30 -1.26 21.25
CA HIS A 136 1.72 -0.40 22.28
C HIS A 136 0.30 0.06 21.92
N ILE A 137 0.09 0.52 20.69
CA ILE A 137 -1.23 0.93 20.21
C ILE A 137 -2.17 -0.28 20.19
N TYR A 138 -1.70 -1.44 19.72
CA TYR A 138 -2.50 -2.66 19.68
C TYR A 138 -2.96 -3.10 21.07
N GLN A 139 -2.04 -3.21 22.04
CA GLN A 139 -2.35 -3.61 23.41
C GLN A 139 -3.31 -2.63 24.08
N ALA A 140 -3.14 -1.31 23.86
CA ALA A 140 -4.03 -0.29 24.40
C ALA A 140 -5.48 -0.38 23.88
N ASN A 141 -5.70 -1.02 22.73
CA ASN A 141 -7.01 -1.15 22.07
C ASN A 141 -7.55 -2.61 22.08
N LEU A 142 -7.01 -3.50 22.91
CA LEU A 142 -7.50 -4.88 23.05
C LEU A 142 -8.85 -4.94 23.78
N ASP A 143 -8.90 -4.29 24.94
CA ASP A 143 -10.05 -4.35 25.86
C ASP A 143 -11.05 -3.23 25.62
N ASP A 144 -10.57 -2.02 25.30
CA ASP A 144 -11.39 -0.86 24.97
C ASP A 144 -11.16 -0.45 23.52
N LYS A 145 -12.13 -0.78 22.66
CA LYS A 145 -12.12 -0.49 21.22
C LYS A 145 -12.82 0.81 20.86
N SER A 146 -13.26 1.58 21.85
CA SER A 146 -14.08 2.78 21.60
C SER A 146 -13.29 3.97 21.04
N ALA A 147 -11.96 3.95 21.20
CA ALA A 147 -11.08 5.02 20.73
C ALA A 147 -10.91 5.04 19.20
N LEU A 148 -11.11 3.91 18.53
CA LEU A 148 -10.94 3.77 17.08
C LEU A 148 -12.27 3.47 16.38
N SER A 149 -12.38 3.87 15.12
CA SER A 149 -13.46 3.38 14.26
C SER A 149 -13.31 1.88 14.02
N GLU A 150 -14.40 1.20 13.65
CA GLU A 150 -14.34 -0.24 13.32
C GLU A 150 -13.32 -0.55 12.21
N GLU A 151 -13.23 0.32 11.20
CA GLU A 151 -12.24 0.21 10.12
C GLU A 151 -10.81 0.35 10.66
N ASN A 152 -10.53 1.38 11.47
CA ASN A 152 -9.20 1.57 12.04
C ASN A 152 -8.81 0.42 12.98
N GLN A 153 -9.76 -0.15 13.71
CA GLN A 153 -9.51 -1.33 14.54
C GLN A 153 -9.12 -2.55 13.70
N LEU A 154 -9.81 -2.79 12.58
CA LEU A 154 -9.46 -3.88 11.65
C LEU A 154 -8.08 -3.65 11.02
N MET A 155 -7.80 -2.40 10.62
CA MET A 155 -6.50 -2.03 10.08
C MET A 155 -5.39 -2.21 11.11
N LEU A 156 -5.59 -1.80 12.37
CA LEU A 156 -4.63 -1.99 13.46
C LEU A 156 -4.31 -3.47 13.66
N VAL A 157 -5.32 -4.34 13.70
CA VAL A 157 -5.11 -5.80 13.85
C VAL A 157 -4.33 -6.37 12.66
N SER A 158 -4.71 -6.00 11.43
CA SER A 158 -4.03 -6.44 10.21
C SER A 158 -2.56 -5.99 10.21
N PHE A 159 -2.33 -4.71 10.53
CA PHE A 159 -1.00 -4.09 10.53
C PHE A 159 -0.09 -4.71 11.60
N TRP A 160 -0.60 -4.89 12.82
CA TRP A 160 0.13 -5.59 13.89
C TRP A 160 0.48 -7.03 13.50
N ASN A 161 -0.47 -7.75 12.87
CA ASN A 161 -0.25 -9.13 12.42
C ASN A 161 0.87 -9.25 11.36
N ALA A 162 1.12 -8.21 10.57
CA ALA A 162 2.23 -8.20 9.62
C ALA A 162 3.60 -8.30 10.35
N PHE A 163 3.78 -7.57 11.45
CA PHE A 163 4.97 -7.70 12.31
C PHE A 163 5.00 -9.02 13.09
N ALA A 164 3.85 -9.46 13.62
CA ALA A 164 3.75 -10.72 14.35
C ALA A 164 4.10 -11.93 13.45
N SER A 165 3.77 -11.86 12.17
CA SER A 165 4.14 -12.89 11.19
C SER A 165 5.65 -12.96 10.94
N SER A 166 6.37 -11.86 11.19
CA SER A 166 7.85 -11.82 11.24
C SER A 166 8.43 -12.32 12.57
N GLY A 167 7.59 -12.72 13.52
CA GLY A 167 7.99 -13.26 14.82
C GLY A 167 8.37 -12.21 15.86
N LEU A 168 8.12 -10.92 15.62
CA LEU A 168 8.47 -9.86 16.57
C LEU A 168 7.64 -9.87 17.85
N ASN A 169 6.44 -10.47 17.81
CA ASN A 169 5.57 -10.68 18.98
C ASN A 169 6.04 -11.80 19.92
N ILE A 170 7.08 -12.56 19.53
CA ILE A 170 7.69 -13.60 20.37
C ILE A 170 8.91 -12.97 21.06
N PRO A 171 9.19 -13.28 22.35
CA PRO A 171 10.41 -12.83 23.02
C PRO A 171 11.67 -13.17 22.22
N ALA A 172 12.67 -12.28 22.26
CA ALA A 172 13.94 -12.52 21.59
C ALA A 172 14.60 -13.77 22.21
N GLY A 173 14.88 -14.78 21.36
CA GLY A 173 15.78 -15.86 21.74
C GLY A 173 17.23 -15.39 21.67
N THR A 174 18.17 -16.19 22.18
CA THR A 174 19.62 -15.90 22.21
C THR A 174 20.28 -15.60 20.87
N GLN A 175 19.58 -15.72 19.74
CA GLN A 175 20.07 -15.43 18.38
C GLN A 175 19.50 -14.13 17.78
N ARG A 176 18.56 -13.45 18.45
CA ARG A 176 17.92 -12.20 17.97
C ARG A 176 18.51 -10.94 18.64
N ASP A 177 19.54 -11.11 19.48
CA ASP A 177 20.32 -10.03 20.10
C ASP A 177 21.62 -9.75 19.33
#